data_AF-A0AAF0ZYV3-F1
#
_entry.id   AF-A0AAF0ZYV3-F1
#
_cell.length_a   1.000
_cell.length_b   1.000
_cell.length_c   1.000
_cell.angle_alpha   90.00
_cell.angle_beta   90.00
_cell.angle_gamma   90.00
#
_symmetry.space_group_name_H-M   'P 1'
#
loop_
_entity.id
_entity.type
_entity.pdbx_description
1 polymer ?
#
loop_
_entity_poly.entity_id
_entity_poly.type
_entity_poly.pdbx_seq_one_letter_code
_entity_poly.pdbx_strand_id
1 'polypeptide(L)'
;MLTLLRHYKRITSPRCMMKIDLRKAYDMVSWEFIEEALHGYGFPETFTRLVMSCVTSTKLSIKALQKVGELPNFKFHRMCHSTKLKHLILVDDLMLFCKGDLKSTGRMIEVLNHFSRVTGLMANLDKSNIFVAGVDDAMKEQMLQLTGFTLGDLPIRYLGLPLSSKKWTRIDLHQLVDKITNRITRVDKKCRDYLWGNKENKRNVALVSWEKICVPKKNGGLNIKSCKLWNIASVGKLIWQIDSKADTLWIRWVHGPYMKDEQDVWTHTPSKDSSWYSKLNSIKLTMRMWYTKPTVYRPMEHIL
;
A
#
# COMPACT_ATOMS: atom_id res chain seq x y z
N MET A 1 5.64 6.20 0.34
CA MET A 1 5.28 6.73 -1.00
C MET A 1 5.13 8.25 -1.02
N LEU A 2 4.22 8.86 -0.25
CA LEU A 2 4.08 10.34 -0.18
C LEU A 2 5.40 11.07 0.18
N THR A 3 6.21 10.51 1.08
CA THR A 3 7.52 11.07 1.46
C THR A 3 8.57 10.99 0.35
N LEU A 4 8.46 10.00 -0.56
CA LEU A 4 9.35 9.88 -1.72
C LEU A 4 9.11 11.04 -2.68
N LEU A 5 7.85 11.39 -2.90
CA LEU A 5 7.39 12.45 -3.80
C LEU A 5 7.55 13.86 -3.22
N ARG A 6 7.63 13.99 -1.88
CA ARG A 6 7.84 15.26 -1.16
C ARG A 6 9.05 16.05 -1.66
N HIS A 7 10.07 15.37 -2.17
CA HIS A 7 11.32 16.01 -2.57
C HIS A 7 11.44 16.24 -4.08
N TYR A 8 10.41 15.89 -4.86
CA TYR A 8 10.46 16.03 -6.32
C TYR A 8 10.29 17.49 -6.80
N LYS A 9 9.94 18.43 -5.91
CA LYS A 9 9.89 19.88 -6.21
C LYS A 9 11.05 20.68 -5.59
N ARG A 10 12.03 20.04 -4.95
CA ARG A 10 13.21 20.72 -4.38
C ARG A 10 14.45 20.34 -5.19
N ILE A 11 15.23 21.34 -5.61
CA ILE A 11 16.55 21.15 -6.26
C ILE A 11 17.49 20.51 -5.24
N THR A 12 17.52 19.19 -5.23
CA THR A 12 18.36 18.36 -4.39
C THR A 12 18.74 17.13 -5.20
N SER A 13 19.70 16.32 -4.74
CA SER A 13 20.22 15.10 -5.38
C SER A 13 19.32 14.47 -6.48
N PRO A 14 19.86 14.13 -7.67
CA PRO A 14 19.08 13.63 -8.81
C PRO A 14 18.22 12.40 -8.50
N ARG A 15 16.94 12.42 -8.90
CA ARG A 15 15.94 11.36 -8.62
C ARG A 15 15.10 11.04 -9.84
N CYS A 16 14.72 9.78 -9.98
CA CYS A 16 13.81 9.30 -11.00
C CYS A 16 12.77 8.35 -10.38
N MET A 17 11.49 8.58 -10.71
CA MET A 17 10.40 7.66 -10.45
C MET A 17 9.69 7.39 -11.77
N MET A 18 9.31 6.14 -12.02
CA MET A 18 8.49 5.77 -13.17
C MET A 18 7.20 5.16 -12.65
N LYS A 19 6.07 5.67 -13.13
CA LYS A 19 4.77 5.03 -12.97
C LYS A 19 4.51 4.26 -14.26
N ILE A 20 4.57 2.94 -14.18
CA ILE A 20 4.36 2.03 -15.30
C ILE A 20 2.93 1.52 -15.25
N ASP A 21 2.19 1.80 -16.31
CA ASP A 21 0.91 1.18 -16.60
C ASP A 21 1.21 -0.03 -17.47
N LEU A 22 1.04 -1.25 -16.93
CA LEU A 22 1.21 -2.45 -17.74
C LEU A 22 -0.06 -2.66 -18.55
N ARG A 23 0.09 -2.88 -19.88
CA ARG A 23 -1.01 -3.42 -20.69
C ARG A 23 -1.47 -4.70 -20.01
N LYS A 24 -2.77 -4.82 -19.80
CA LYS A 24 -3.31 -5.93 -19.00
C LYS A 24 -2.81 -7.24 -19.60
N ALA A 25 -2.39 -8.19 -18.77
CA ALA A 25 -2.01 -9.54 -19.23
C ALA A 25 -3.10 -10.15 -20.11
N TYR A 26 -4.36 -9.79 -19.79
CA TYR A 26 -5.57 -10.22 -20.47
C TYR A 26 -5.69 -9.74 -21.93
N ASP A 27 -4.94 -8.72 -22.34
CA ASP A 27 -5.08 -8.12 -23.67
C ASP A 27 -4.11 -8.72 -24.72
N MET A 28 -3.22 -9.66 -24.35
CA MET A 28 -2.13 -10.16 -25.24
C MET A 28 -1.93 -11.69 -25.29
N VAL A 29 -2.65 -12.50 -24.51
CA VAL A 29 -2.64 -13.98 -24.61
C VAL A 29 -4.07 -14.51 -24.48
N SER A 30 -4.50 -15.43 -25.35
CA SER A 30 -5.76 -16.16 -25.15
C SER A 30 -5.56 -17.21 -24.06
N TRP A 31 -6.22 -16.99 -22.93
CA TRP A 31 -6.23 -17.93 -21.80
C TRP A 31 -6.95 -19.24 -22.15
N GLU A 32 -7.84 -19.19 -23.14
CA GLU A 32 -8.58 -20.33 -23.69
C GLU A 32 -7.62 -21.30 -24.39
N PHE A 33 -6.63 -20.80 -25.14
CA PHE A 33 -5.61 -21.66 -25.77
C PHE A 33 -4.77 -22.46 -24.75
N ILE A 34 -4.47 -21.88 -23.59
CA ILE A 34 -3.69 -22.55 -22.53
C ILE A 34 -4.53 -23.63 -21.84
N GLU A 35 -5.79 -23.34 -21.57
CA GLU A 35 -6.73 -24.27 -20.97
C GLU A 35 -7.08 -25.42 -21.94
N GLU A 36 -7.32 -25.11 -23.20
CA GLU A 36 -7.61 -26.08 -24.27
C GLU A 36 -6.43 -27.00 -24.55
N ALA A 37 -5.19 -26.50 -24.54
CA ALA A 37 -4.01 -27.35 -24.69
C ALA A 37 -3.85 -28.32 -23.51
N LEU A 38 -4.10 -27.86 -22.28
CA LEU A 38 -4.01 -28.71 -21.08
C LEU A 38 -5.08 -29.81 -21.09
N HIS A 39 -6.27 -29.52 -21.61
CA HIS A 39 -7.32 -30.53 -21.81
C HIS A 39 -7.02 -31.44 -23.01
N GLY A 40 -6.45 -30.93 -24.10
CA GLY A 40 -6.09 -31.68 -25.30
C GLY A 40 -5.01 -32.74 -25.09
N TYR A 41 -4.10 -32.53 -24.13
CA TYR A 41 -3.10 -33.54 -23.71
C TYR A 41 -3.60 -34.48 -22.59
N GLY A 42 -4.86 -34.35 -22.15
CA GLY A 42 -5.52 -35.29 -21.25
C GLY A 42 -5.16 -35.14 -19.77
N PHE A 43 -4.74 -33.95 -19.32
CA PHE A 43 -4.43 -33.73 -17.91
C PHE A 43 -5.69 -33.71 -17.02
N PRO A 44 -5.61 -34.14 -15.75
CA PRO A 44 -6.77 -34.15 -14.84
C PRO A 44 -7.28 -32.74 -14.52
N GLU A 45 -8.60 -32.59 -14.49
CA GLU A 45 -9.32 -31.33 -14.24
C GLU A 45 -8.80 -30.55 -13.01
N THR A 46 -8.46 -31.27 -11.93
CA THR A 46 -7.98 -30.65 -10.69
C THR A 46 -6.58 -30.04 -10.83
N PHE A 47 -5.74 -30.63 -11.68
CA PHE A 47 -4.39 -30.16 -11.97
C PHE A 47 -4.43 -28.95 -12.91
N THR A 48 -5.24 -28.99 -13.97
CA THR A 48 -5.48 -27.83 -14.85
C THR A 48 -6.03 -26.64 -14.06
N ARG A 49 -6.97 -26.89 -13.14
CA ARG A 49 -7.51 -25.88 -12.22
C ARG A 49 -6.45 -25.22 -11.33
N LEU A 50 -5.42 -25.96 -10.88
CA LEU A 50 -4.32 -25.42 -10.07
C LEU A 50 -3.29 -24.65 -10.90
N VAL A 51 -3.00 -25.13 -12.10
CA VAL A 51 -2.10 -24.46 -13.06
C VAL A 51 -2.72 -23.13 -13.49
N MET A 52 -3.99 -23.12 -13.90
CA MET A 52 -4.74 -21.89 -14.20
C MET A 52 -4.83 -20.95 -13.00
N SER A 53 -4.87 -21.48 -11.77
CA SER A 53 -4.81 -20.68 -10.54
C SER A 53 -3.42 -20.07 -10.26
N CYS A 54 -2.35 -20.62 -10.84
CA CYS A 54 -0.97 -20.14 -10.68
C CYS A 54 -0.53 -19.17 -11.79
N VAL A 55 -0.95 -19.36 -13.04
CA VAL A 55 -0.57 -18.45 -14.14
C VAL A 55 -1.34 -17.13 -14.09
N THR A 56 -2.52 -17.14 -13.46
CA THR A 56 -3.24 -15.94 -12.98
C THR A 56 -2.60 -15.31 -11.73
N SER A 57 -1.49 -15.85 -11.19
CA SER A 57 -0.89 -15.45 -9.91
C SER A 57 0.42 -14.63 -10.04
N THR A 58 0.43 -13.46 -9.41
CA THR A 58 1.32 -12.28 -9.52
C THR A 58 2.79 -12.39 -9.05
N LYS A 59 3.38 -13.58 -8.90
CA LYS A 59 4.71 -13.75 -8.23
C LYS A 59 5.95 -13.44 -9.08
N LEU A 60 5.86 -13.43 -10.41
CA LEU A 60 7.02 -13.32 -11.31
C LEU A 60 7.59 -11.88 -11.41
N SER A 61 6.73 -10.86 -11.34
CA SER A 61 7.11 -9.44 -11.44
C SER A 61 8.04 -8.99 -10.32
N ILE A 62 7.86 -9.53 -9.11
CA ILE A 62 8.64 -9.17 -7.93
C ILE A 62 10.09 -9.67 -8.05
N LYS A 63 10.33 -10.89 -8.57
CA LYS A 63 11.67 -11.49 -8.63
C LYS A 63 12.58 -10.86 -9.69
N ALA A 64 12.05 -10.52 -10.86
CA ALA A 64 12.84 -9.84 -11.90
C ALA A 64 13.33 -8.46 -11.42
N LEU A 65 12.43 -7.71 -10.76
CA LEU A 65 12.75 -6.39 -10.20
C LEU A 65 13.64 -6.46 -8.95
N GLN A 66 13.70 -7.61 -8.25
CA GLN A 66 14.63 -7.80 -7.13
C GLN A 66 16.09 -7.76 -7.58
N LYS A 67 16.44 -8.33 -8.74
CA LYS A 67 17.83 -8.39 -9.23
C LYS A 67 18.39 -7.05 -9.70
N VAL A 68 17.55 -6.05 -9.99
CA VAL A 68 17.97 -4.71 -10.44
C VAL A 68 19.04 -4.10 -9.52
N GLY A 69 18.89 -4.28 -8.21
CA GLY A 69 19.81 -3.67 -7.24
C GLY A 69 21.17 -4.34 -7.13
N GLU A 70 21.38 -5.47 -7.81
CA GLU A 70 22.66 -6.19 -7.89
C GLU A 70 23.41 -5.84 -9.19
N LEU A 71 22.76 -5.14 -10.13
CA LEU A 71 23.37 -4.78 -11.40
C LEU A 71 24.48 -3.73 -11.22
N PRO A 72 25.60 -3.87 -11.95
CA PRO A 72 26.63 -2.84 -11.96
C PRO A 72 26.04 -1.52 -12.48
N ASN A 73 26.45 -0.42 -11.86
CA ASN A 73 26.00 0.95 -12.16
C ASN A 73 24.56 1.32 -11.78
N PHE A 74 23.78 0.44 -11.14
CA PHE A 74 22.50 0.82 -10.56
C PHE A 74 22.70 1.54 -9.21
N LYS A 75 22.03 2.68 -9.03
CA LYS A 75 22.02 3.39 -7.75
C LYS A 75 20.58 3.57 -7.23
N PHE A 76 20.39 3.25 -5.96
CA PHE A 76 19.11 3.41 -5.28
C PHE A 76 18.72 4.88 -5.18
N HIS A 77 17.42 5.14 -5.24
CA HIS A 77 16.87 6.43 -4.81
C HIS A 77 17.31 6.69 -3.36
N ARG A 78 17.74 7.93 -3.04
CA ARG A 78 18.38 8.29 -1.75
C ARG A 78 17.59 7.81 -0.52
N MET A 79 16.27 7.96 -0.55
CA MET A 79 15.39 7.58 0.57
C MET A 79 15.08 6.08 0.62
N CYS A 80 15.41 5.36 -0.44
CA CYS A 80 15.24 3.92 -0.54
C CYS A 80 16.54 3.15 -0.26
N HIS A 81 17.65 3.84 0.01
CA HIS A 81 18.95 3.20 0.20
C HIS A 81 18.97 2.26 1.42
N SER A 82 18.47 2.73 2.57
CA SER A 82 18.42 1.92 3.80
C SER A 82 17.46 0.73 3.71
N THR A 83 16.35 0.88 2.97
CA THR A 83 15.32 -0.15 2.81
C THR A 83 15.54 -1.04 1.59
N LYS A 84 16.55 -0.72 0.74
CA LYS A 84 16.77 -1.32 -0.59
C LYS A 84 15.49 -1.36 -1.43
N LEU A 85 14.61 -0.36 -1.29
CA LEU A 85 13.32 -0.29 -1.97
C LEU A 85 13.49 0.13 -3.44
N LYS A 86 12.99 -0.71 -4.36
CA LYS A 86 13.16 -0.51 -5.82
C LYS A 86 11.82 -0.37 -6.55
N HIS A 87 10.80 -1.10 -6.08
CA HIS A 87 9.49 -1.13 -6.68
C HIS A 87 8.40 -1.12 -5.60
N LEU A 88 7.24 -0.58 -5.96
CA LEU A 88 5.99 -0.77 -5.23
C LEU A 88 4.98 -1.30 -6.25
N ILE A 89 4.46 -2.51 -5.99
CA ILE A 89 3.47 -3.17 -6.84
C ILE A 89 2.17 -3.19 -6.05
N LEU A 90 1.14 -2.59 -6.62
CA LEU A 90 -0.24 -2.87 -6.29
C LEU A 90 -0.99 -2.96 -7.62
N VAL A 91 -2.07 -3.76 -7.66
CA VAL A 91 -2.83 -4.12 -8.87
C VAL A 91 -2.79 -3.03 -9.96
N ASP A 92 -2.38 -3.43 -11.17
CA ASP A 92 -2.25 -2.66 -12.42
C ASP A 92 -1.26 -1.47 -12.46
N ASP A 93 -0.91 -0.86 -11.32
CA ASP A 93 0.03 0.27 -11.23
C ASP A 93 1.39 -0.16 -10.65
N LEU A 94 2.43 -0.22 -11.49
CA LEU A 94 3.81 -0.49 -11.06
C LEU A 94 4.57 0.83 -10.86
N MET A 95 5.06 1.10 -9.65
CA MET A 95 5.97 2.22 -9.39
C MET A 95 7.41 1.76 -9.23
N LEU A 96 8.32 2.32 -10.02
CA LEU A 96 9.76 2.06 -10.00
C LEU A 96 10.52 3.30 -9.52
N PHE A 97 11.58 3.08 -8.72
CA PHE A 97 12.39 4.14 -8.13
C PHE A 97 13.88 3.90 -8.34
N CYS A 98 14.60 4.92 -8.82
CA CYS A 98 16.06 4.89 -8.97
C CYS A 98 16.68 6.29 -8.80
N LYS A 99 18.02 6.37 -8.83
CA LYS A 99 18.73 7.64 -8.95
C LYS A 99 18.43 8.28 -10.31
N GLY A 100 18.30 9.60 -10.34
CA GLY A 100 18.06 10.37 -11.57
C GLY A 100 19.32 10.52 -12.40
N ASP A 101 19.83 9.42 -12.95
CA ASP A 101 20.92 9.40 -13.93
C ASP A 101 20.62 8.39 -15.03
N LEU A 102 21.25 8.58 -16.20
CA LEU A 102 21.04 7.71 -17.36
C LEU A 102 21.40 6.25 -17.08
N LYS A 103 22.45 6.01 -16.29
CA LYS A 103 22.91 4.65 -15.98
C LYS A 103 21.84 3.87 -15.21
N SER A 104 21.31 4.43 -14.12
CA SER A 104 20.30 3.78 -13.29
C SER A 104 18.95 3.66 -14.01
N THR A 105 18.61 4.66 -14.82
CA THR A 105 17.41 4.68 -15.65
C THR A 105 17.47 3.60 -16.72
N GLY A 106 18.59 3.48 -17.43
CA GLY A 106 18.81 2.46 -18.45
C GLY A 106 18.72 1.05 -17.88
N ARG A 107 19.33 0.79 -16.72
CA ARG A 107 19.18 -0.50 -16.01
C ARG A 107 17.72 -0.82 -15.67
N MET A 108 16.92 0.18 -15.31
CA MET A 108 15.50 -0.03 -15.00
C MET A 108 14.71 -0.42 -16.25
N ILE A 109 14.96 0.25 -17.38
CA ILE A 109 14.32 -0.05 -18.66
C ILE A 109 14.77 -1.41 -19.21
N GLU A 110 16.05 -1.76 -19.11
CA GLU A 110 16.56 -3.08 -19.49
C GLU A 110 15.82 -4.20 -18.74
N VAL A 111 15.60 -4.03 -17.43
CA VAL A 111 14.86 -5.02 -16.64
C VAL A 111 13.36 -5.01 -16.99
N LEU A 112 12.77 -3.85 -17.26
CA LEU A 112 11.37 -3.77 -17.70
C LEU A 112 11.16 -4.47 -19.06
N ASN A 113 12.09 -4.27 -20.00
CA ASN A 113 12.07 -4.94 -21.31
C ASN A 113 12.32 -6.45 -21.17
N HIS A 114 13.23 -6.86 -20.28
CA HIS A 114 13.41 -8.27 -19.96
C HIS A 114 12.15 -8.87 -19.34
N PHE A 115 11.53 -8.19 -18.37
CA PHE A 115 10.26 -8.59 -17.78
C PHE A 115 9.17 -8.74 -18.84
N SER A 116 9.04 -7.77 -19.75
CA SER A 116 8.07 -7.81 -20.83
C SER A 116 8.28 -9.01 -21.77
N ARG A 117 9.53 -9.28 -22.17
CA ARG A 117 9.87 -10.44 -23.00
C ARG A 117 9.54 -11.79 -22.33
N VAL A 118 9.74 -11.90 -21.02
CA VAL A 118 9.51 -13.14 -20.28
C VAL A 118 8.03 -13.35 -19.93
N THR A 119 7.28 -12.27 -19.68
CA THR A 119 5.90 -12.36 -19.18
C THR A 119 4.81 -12.07 -20.22
N GLY A 120 5.18 -11.51 -21.37
CA GLY A 120 4.22 -10.95 -22.33
C GLY A 120 3.56 -9.64 -21.88
N LEU A 121 3.80 -9.18 -20.64
CA LEU A 121 3.26 -7.92 -20.12
C LEU A 121 4.07 -6.73 -20.64
N MET A 122 3.51 -5.98 -21.58
CA MET A 122 4.13 -4.78 -22.11
C MET A 122 3.74 -3.53 -21.31
N ALA A 123 4.68 -2.62 -21.10
CA ALA A 123 4.35 -1.29 -20.60
C ALA A 123 3.57 -0.50 -21.66
N ASN A 124 2.54 0.21 -21.24
CA ASN A 124 1.83 1.17 -22.08
C ASN A 124 2.60 2.49 -22.10
N LEU A 125 3.26 2.81 -23.21
CA LEU A 125 4.07 4.03 -23.35
C LEU A 125 3.25 5.32 -23.14
N ASP A 126 2.00 5.33 -23.59
CA ASP A 126 1.12 6.50 -23.53
C ASP A 126 0.57 6.75 -22.13
N LYS A 127 0.35 5.67 -21.36
CA LYS A 127 -0.17 5.75 -19.99
C LYS A 127 0.92 5.73 -18.91
N SER A 128 2.14 5.33 -19.27
CA SER A 128 3.27 5.32 -18.37
C SER A 128 3.92 6.69 -18.31
N ASN A 129 4.31 7.11 -17.10
CA ASN A 129 4.89 8.42 -16.87
C ASN A 129 6.23 8.33 -16.16
N ILE A 130 7.16 9.19 -16.54
CA ILE A 130 8.41 9.42 -15.81
C ILE A 130 8.34 10.74 -15.04
N PHE A 131 8.86 10.73 -13.81
CA PHE A 131 8.98 11.89 -12.94
C PHE A 131 10.45 12.04 -12.58
N VAL A 132 11.01 13.21 -12.81
CA VAL A 132 12.41 13.54 -12.50
C VAL A 132 12.49 14.77 -11.60
N ALA A 133 13.53 14.81 -10.77
CA ALA A 133 13.80 15.96 -9.92
C ALA A 133 15.31 16.10 -9.63
N GLY A 134 15.81 17.33 -9.62
CA GLY A 134 17.24 17.60 -9.40
C GLY A 134 18.14 17.11 -10.55
N VAL A 135 17.61 17.17 -11.77
CA VAL A 135 18.23 16.77 -13.04
C VAL A 135 18.17 18.00 -13.94
N ASP A 136 19.22 18.31 -14.69
CA ASP A 136 19.20 19.38 -15.68
C ASP A 136 18.32 19.02 -16.91
N ASP A 137 17.97 20.02 -17.71
CA ASP A 137 17.05 19.82 -18.83
C ASP A 137 17.62 18.88 -19.92
N ALA A 138 18.95 18.93 -20.15
CA ALA A 138 19.61 18.04 -21.09
C ALA A 138 19.52 16.56 -20.66
N MET A 139 19.82 16.25 -19.40
CA MET A 139 19.72 14.90 -18.87
C MET A 139 18.27 14.44 -18.78
N LYS A 140 17.32 15.35 -18.52
CA LYS A 140 15.88 15.06 -18.56
C LYS A 140 15.42 14.64 -19.95
N GLU A 141 15.83 15.35 -21.01
CA GLU A 141 15.53 14.97 -22.40
C GLU A 141 16.12 13.60 -22.76
N GLN A 142 17.37 13.35 -22.38
CA GLN A 142 18.01 12.05 -22.60
C GLN A 142 17.28 10.92 -21.87
N MET A 143 16.77 11.16 -20.66
CA MET A 143 15.98 10.18 -19.91
C MET A 143 14.60 9.94 -20.56
N LEU A 144 13.96 10.96 -21.12
CA LEU A 144 12.70 10.81 -21.86
C LEU A 144 12.91 9.97 -23.13
N GLN A 145 13.96 10.26 -23.90
CA GLN A 145 14.33 9.49 -25.09
C GLN A 145 14.66 8.03 -24.75
N LEU A 146 15.39 7.79 -23.66
CA LEU A 146 15.77 6.44 -23.22
C LEU A 146 14.57 5.59 -22.79
N THR A 147 13.56 6.22 -22.18
CA THR A 147 12.42 5.51 -21.59
C THR A 147 11.23 5.40 -22.52
N GLY A 148 11.04 6.37 -23.43
CA GLY A 148 9.86 6.47 -24.29
C GLY A 148 8.57 6.82 -23.53
N PHE A 149 8.66 7.20 -22.25
CA PHE A 149 7.50 7.58 -21.43
C PHE A 149 7.25 9.08 -21.48
N THR A 150 6.01 9.46 -21.22
CA THR A 150 5.64 10.87 -21.09
C THR A 150 6.11 11.45 -19.76
N LEU A 151 6.49 12.73 -19.75
CA LEU A 151 6.81 13.42 -18.51
C LEU A 151 5.53 13.59 -17.69
N GLY A 152 5.52 13.10 -16.46
CA GLY A 152 4.39 13.22 -15.55
C GLY A 152 4.52 14.42 -14.61
N ASP A 153 3.37 14.99 -14.23
CA ASP A 153 3.26 16.06 -13.25
C ASP A 153 2.65 15.59 -11.92
N LEU A 154 3.04 16.27 -10.83
CA LEU A 154 2.50 16.04 -9.49
C LEU A 154 1.40 17.07 -9.17
N PRO A 155 0.27 16.65 -8.54
CA PRO A 155 0.04 15.37 -7.89
C PRO A 155 -0.48 14.25 -8.82
N ILE A 156 0.04 13.02 -8.66
CA ILE A 156 -0.51 11.83 -9.33
C ILE A 156 -1.59 11.15 -8.48
N ARG A 157 -2.60 10.56 -9.11
CA ARG A 157 -3.53 9.67 -8.39
C ARG A 157 -2.93 8.27 -8.28
N TYR A 158 -2.90 7.74 -7.06
CA TYR A 158 -2.58 6.34 -6.80
C TYR A 158 -3.58 5.83 -5.77
N LEU A 159 -4.34 4.79 -6.13
CA LEU A 159 -5.43 4.23 -5.32
C LEU A 159 -6.51 5.26 -4.96
N GLY A 160 -6.82 6.15 -5.90
CA GLY A 160 -7.80 7.22 -5.69
C GLY A 160 -7.32 8.35 -4.77
N LEU A 161 -6.09 8.31 -4.28
CA LEU A 161 -5.50 9.35 -3.45
C LEU A 161 -4.50 10.22 -4.24
N PRO A 162 -4.54 11.55 -4.11
CA PRO A 162 -3.58 12.44 -4.74
C PRO A 162 -2.23 12.35 -4.03
N LEU A 163 -1.28 11.64 -4.64
CA LEU A 163 0.10 11.67 -4.26
C LEU A 163 0.74 13.00 -4.71
N SER A 164 0.71 13.96 -3.81
CA SER A 164 1.28 15.28 -4.03
C SER A 164 2.72 15.39 -3.54
N SER A 165 3.49 16.29 -4.18
CA SER A 165 4.74 16.80 -3.62
C SER A 165 4.52 17.75 -2.44
N LYS A 166 3.32 18.35 -2.31
CA LYS A 166 2.95 19.19 -1.16
C LYS A 166 2.74 18.30 0.07
N LYS A 167 3.18 18.80 1.23
CA LYS A 167 2.89 18.18 2.53
C LYS A 167 1.38 18.10 2.68
N TRP A 168 0.85 16.91 2.89
CA TRP A 168 -0.54 16.77 3.32
C TRP A 168 -0.68 17.49 4.64
N THR A 169 -1.51 18.53 4.63
CA THR A 169 -1.80 19.30 5.83
C THR A 169 -2.55 18.42 6.81
N ARG A 170 -2.60 18.84 8.08
CA ARG A 170 -3.46 18.18 9.07
C ARG A 170 -4.92 18.14 8.59
N ILE A 171 -5.34 19.15 7.82
CA ILE A 171 -6.68 19.27 7.25
C ILE A 171 -6.92 18.20 6.18
N ASP A 172 -6.00 18.02 5.23
CA ASP A 172 -6.13 17.01 4.16
C ASP A 172 -6.23 15.59 4.73
N LEU A 173 -5.40 15.29 5.73
CA LEU A 173 -5.43 14.01 6.47
C LEU A 173 -6.72 13.86 7.27
N HIS A 174 -7.20 14.93 7.90
CA HIS A 174 -8.45 14.91 8.66
C HIS A 174 -9.64 14.60 7.74
N GLN A 175 -9.72 15.23 6.56
CA GLN A 175 -10.79 14.96 5.60
C GLN A 175 -10.81 13.49 5.12
N LEU A 176 -9.64 12.88 4.93
CA LEU A 176 -9.56 11.46 4.57
C LEU A 176 -10.02 10.58 5.75
N VAL A 177 -9.56 10.88 6.96
CA VAL A 177 -9.96 10.18 8.18
C VAL A 177 -11.46 10.32 8.41
N ASP A 178 -12.05 11.49 8.16
CA ASP A 178 -13.47 11.75 8.29
C ASP A 178 -14.27 10.98 7.24
N LYS A 179 -13.81 10.92 5.99
CA LYS A 179 -14.44 10.09 4.95
C LYS A 179 -14.47 8.61 5.35
N ILE A 180 -13.38 8.08 5.89
CA ILE A 180 -13.30 6.69 6.36
C ILE A 180 -14.20 6.48 7.58
N THR A 181 -14.12 7.38 8.56
CA THR A 181 -14.92 7.33 9.79
C THR A 181 -16.41 7.43 9.48
N ASN A 182 -16.82 8.29 8.52
CA ASN A 182 -18.19 8.42 8.07
C ASN A 182 -18.70 7.16 7.34
N ARG A 183 -17.84 6.44 6.62
CA ARG A 183 -18.21 5.15 6.04
C ARG A 183 -18.44 4.11 7.13
N ILE A 184 -17.53 4.05 8.11
CA ILE A 184 -17.64 3.16 9.28
C ILE A 184 -18.94 3.42 10.05
N THR A 185 -19.26 4.68 10.36
CA THR A 185 -20.49 5.04 11.08
C THR A 185 -21.75 4.74 10.28
N ARG A 186 -21.71 4.87 8.94
CA ARG A 186 -22.83 4.47 8.07
C ARG A 186 -23.07 2.96 8.09
N VAL A 187 -22.01 2.13 8.15
CA VAL A 187 -22.15 0.68 8.29
C VAL A 187 -22.80 0.33 9.63
N ASP A 188 -22.29 0.87 10.74
CA ASP A 188 -22.90 0.68 12.07
C ASP A 188 -24.36 1.13 12.09
N LYS A 189 -24.68 2.25 11.43
CA LYS A 189 -26.06 2.74 11.30
C LYS A 189 -26.94 1.73 10.56
N LYS A 190 -26.49 1.20 9.42
CA LYS A 190 -27.25 0.18 8.67
C LYS A 190 -27.49 -1.08 9.50
N CYS A 191 -26.50 -1.54 10.26
CA CYS A 191 -26.65 -2.69 11.15
C CYS A 191 -27.67 -2.41 12.28
N ARG A 192 -27.63 -1.21 12.88
CA ARG A 192 -28.63 -0.78 13.87
C ARG A 192 -30.04 -0.69 13.29
N ASP A 193 -30.16 -0.06 12.12
CA ASP A 193 -31.44 0.15 11.46
C ASP A 193 -32.06 -1.20 11.07
N TYR A 194 -31.25 -2.14 10.60
CA TYR A 194 -31.69 -3.52 10.38
C TYR A 194 -32.16 -4.19 11.68
N LEU A 195 -31.35 -4.15 12.74
CA LEU A 195 -31.65 -4.84 14.00
C LEU A 195 -32.92 -4.31 14.67
N TRP A 196 -33.12 -2.99 14.62
CA TRP A 196 -34.31 -2.35 15.19
C TRP A 196 -35.44 -2.17 14.20
N GLY A 197 -35.31 -2.64 12.97
CA GLY A 197 -36.34 -2.52 11.94
C GLY A 197 -36.67 -1.07 11.55
N ASN A 198 -35.71 -0.16 11.68
CA ASN A 198 -35.86 1.22 11.21
C ASN A 198 -35.90 1.24 9.67
N LYS A 199 -36.82 2.03 9.13
CA LYS A 199 -36.95 2.35 7.70
C LYS A 199 -36.95 3.87 7.53
N GLU A 200 -36.83 4.36 6.29
CA GLU A 200 -36.75 5.81 6.00
C GLU A 200 -37.88 6.63 6.66
N ASN A 201 -39.10 6.07 6.69
CA ASN A 201 -40.29 6.72 7.24
C ASN A 201 -40.77 6.15 8.58
N LYS A 202 -40.04 5.20 9.19
CA LYS A 202 -40.44 4.57 10.46
C LYS A 202 -39.22 4.30 11.33
N ARG A 203 -39.15 4.98 12.48
CA ARG A 203 -38.16 4.69 13.52
C ARG A 203 -38.82 3.88 14.62
N ASN A 204 -38.23 2.75 14.96
CA ASN A 204 -38.62 1.98 16.12
C ASN A 204 -37.72 2.35 17.31
N VAL A 205 -38.23 2.15 18.52
CA VAL A 205 -37.48 2.40 19.75
C VAL A 205 -36.44 1.31 19.94
N ALA A 206 -35.18 1.71 20.09
CA ALA A 206 -34.12 0.79 20.48
C ALA A 206 -34.27 0.43 21.96
N LEU A 207 -34.64 -0.82 22.26
CA LEU A 207 -34.83 -1.31 23.63
C LEU A 207 -33.51 -1.54 24.38
N VAL A 208 -32.40 -1.68 23.63
CA VAL A 208 -31.07 -1.92 24.16
C VAL A 208 -30.07 -1.02 23.44
N SER A 209 -29.08 -0.47 24.16
CA SER A 209 -28.04 0.32 23.53
C SER A 209 -27.19 -0.52 22.58
N TRP A 210 -26.67 0.12 21.51
CA TRP A 210 -25.82 -0.56 20.52
C TRP A 210 -24.54 -1.10 21.16
N GLU A 211 -23.99 -0.37 22.12
CA GLU A 211 -22.81 -0.75 22.88
C GLU A 211 -23.04 -2.06 23.64
N LYS A 212 -24.20 -2.21 24.29
CA LYS A 212 -24.55 -3.44 25.04
C LYS A 212 -24.74 -4.63 24.11
N ILE A 213 -25.32 -4.42 22.94
CA ILE A 213 -25.46 -5.47 21.91
C ILE A 213 -24.10 -5.97 21.42
N CYS A 214 -23.11 -5.09 21.31
CA CYS A 214 -21.79 -5.44 20.79
C CYS A 214 -20.93 -6.27 21.77
N VAL A 215 -21.37 -6.43 23.01
CA VAL A 215 -20.67 -7.22 24.04
C VAL A 215 -20.85 -8.73 23.75
N PRO A 216 -19.91 -9.61 24.14
CA PRO A 216 -20.09 -11.07 24.01
C PRO A 216 -21.37 -11.60 24.64
N LYS A 217 -21.91 -12.69 24.09
CA LYS A 217 -23.14 -13.35 24.59
C LYS A 217 -23.08 -13.70 26.08
N LYS A 218 -21.91 -14.16 26.55
CA LYS A 218 -21.65 -14.47 27.97
C LYS A 218 -21.86 -13.29 28.93
N ASN A 219 -21.77 -12.06 28.42
CA ASN A 219 -21.91 -10.83 29.19
C ASN A 219 -23.22 -10.09 28.83
N GLY A 220 -24.22 -10.79 28.26
CA GLY A 220 -25.55 -10.25 27.99
C GLY A 220 -25.69 -9.43 26.71
N GLY A 221 -24.73 -9.53 25.77
CA GLY A 221 -24.84 -8.95 24.42
C GLY A 221 -25.15 -9.98 23.33
N LEU A 222 -25.06 -9.57 22.07
CA LEU A 222 -25.27 -10.46 20.91
C LEU A 222 -23.96 -10.82 20.18
N ASN A 223 -22.82 -10.40 20.72
CA ASN A 223 -21.50 -10.59 20.11
C ASN A 223 -21.38 -9.95 18.71
N ILE A 224 -22.14 -8.88 18.45
CA ILE A 224 -22.03 -8.11 17.21
C ILE A 224 -20.76 -7.27 17.26
N LYS A 225 -19.99 -7.30 16.17
CA LYS A 225 -18.72 -6.58 16.08
C LYS A 225 -18.98 -5.08 15.88
N SER A 226 -18.76 -4.27 16.91
CA SER A 226 -18.79 -2.80 16.79
C SER A 226 -17.72 -2.31 15.82
N CYS A 227 -18.11 -1.60 14.77
CA CYS A 227 -17.12 -1.08 13.81
C CYS A 227 -16.22 -0.02 14.45
N LYS A 228 -16.69 0.70 15.48
CA LYS A 228 -15.86 1.60 16.30
C LYS A 228 -14.73 0.85 17.00
N LEU A 229 -15.03 -0.25 17.70
CA LEU A 229 -14.03 -1.06 18.40
C LEU A 229 -13.08 -1.75 17.42
N TRP A 230 -13.60 -2.26 16.30
CA TRP A 230 -12.80 -2.87 15.24
C TRP A 230 -11.85 -1.89 14.57
N ASN A 231 -12.28 -0.65 14.35
CA ASN A 231 -11.39 0.40 13.84
C ASN A 231 -10.26 0.69 14.83
N ILE A 232 -10.57 0.82 16.13
CA ILE A 232 -9.55 1.01 17.17
C ILE A 232 -8.58 -0.18 17.21
N ALA A 233 -9.08 -1.41 17.18
CA ALA A 233 -8.26 -2.62 17.16
C ALA A 233 -7.39 -2.71 15.89
N SER A 234 -7.93 -2.33 14.73
CA SER A 234 -7.19 -2.32 13.45
C SER A 234 -6.04 -1.32 13.48
N VAL A 235 -6.26 -0.11 14.01
CA VAL A 235 -5.17 0.86 14.21
C VAL A 235 -4.20 0.37 15.30
N GLY A 236 -4.70 -0.26 16.36
CA GLY A 236 -3.90 -0.91 17.39
C GLY A 236 -2.95 -1.98 16.82
N LYS A 237 -3.41 -2.79 15.86
CA LYS A 237 -2.59 -3.78 15.15
C LYS A 237 -1.42 -3.13 14.41
N LEU A 238 -1.59 -1.93 13.85
CA LEU A 238 -0.49 -1.20 13.23
C LEU A 238 0.57 -0.79 14.29
N ILE A 239 0.13 -0.32 15.46
CA ILE A 239 1.04 0.02 16.57
C ILE A 239 1.79 -1.23 17.04
N TRP A 240 1.10 -2.35 17.17
CA TRP A 240 1.73 -3.64 17.50
C TRP A 240 2.79 -4.06 16.49
N GLN A 241 2.51 -3.90 15.18
CA GLN A 241 3.51 -4.21 14.15
C GLN A 241 4.75 -3.32 14.24
N ILE A 242 4.60 -2.06 14.68
CA ILE A 242 5.73 -1.15 14.95
C ILE A 242 6.52 -1.62 16.16
N ASP A 243 5.85 -1.90 17.27
CA ASP A 243 6.43 -2.36 18.54
C ASP A 243 7.19 -3.68 18.39
N SER A 244 6.55 -4.68 17.78
CA SER A 244 7.12 -6.01 17.51
C SER A 244 8.15 -6.02 16.38
N LYS A 245 8.46 -4.86 15.78
CA LYS A 245 9.36 -4.73 14.62
C LYS A 245 9.04 -5.75 13.51
N ALA A 246 7.74 -5.90 13.22
CA ALA A 246 7.26 -6.90 12.28
C ALA A 246 7.97 -6.76 10.92
N ASP A 247 8.36 -7.90 10.33
CA ASP A 247 9.22 -7.89 9.16
C ASP A 247 8.45 -7.54 7.86
N THR A 248 8.07 -6.27 7.73
CA THR A 248 7.34 -5.73 6.59
C THR A 248 7.98 -4.44 6.12
N LEU A 249 7.83 -4.14 4.82
CA LEU A 249 8.47 -2.99 4.20
C LEU A 249 8.07 -1.66 4.87
N TRP A 250 6.79 -1.50 5.23
CA TRP A 250 6.31 -0.27 5.84
C TRP A 250 6.84 -0.09 7.26
N ILE A 251 7.04 -1.17 8.03
CA ILE A 251 7.66 -1.14 9.36
C ILE A 251 9.14 -0.78 9.27
N ARG A 252 9.89 -1.42 8.36
CA ARG A 252 11.30 -1.04 8.07
C ARG A 252 11.40 0.43 7.65
N TRP A 253 10.41 0.94 6.91
CA TRP A 253 10.31 2.35 6.51
C TRP A 253 9.91 3.29 7.65
N VAL A 254 9.13 2.85 8.64
CA VAL A 254 8.84 3.70 9.81
C VAL A 254 10.09 3.80 10.68
N HIS A 255 10.72 2.67 10.99
CA HIS A 255 11.92 2.64 11.84
C HIS A 255 13.12 3.35 11.21
N GLY A 256 13.34 3.20 9.91
CA GLY A 256 14.54 3.74 9.24
C GLY A 256 14.64 5.27 9.20
N PRO A 257 13.69 5.99 8.56
CA PRO A 257 13.70 7.45 8.51
C PRO A 257 12.98 8.19 9.64
N TYR A 258 12.05 7.58 10.39
CA TYR A 258 11.24 8.30 11.39
C TYR A 258 11.58 7.99 12.85
N MET A 259 12.14 6.82 13.16
CA MET A 259 12.45 6.39 14.53
C MET A 259 13.94 6.04 14.70
N LYS A 260 14.83 6.78 14.03
CA LYS A 260 16.28 6.51 14.07
C LYS A 260 16.86 6.51 15.49
N ASP A 261 16.39 7.44 16.31
CA ASP A 261 17.00 7.75 17.61
C ASP A 261 16.20 7.19 18.80
N GLU A 262 14.95 6.76 18.58
CA GLU A 262 14.04 6.24 19.61
C GLU A 262 13.53 4.85 19.18
N GLN A 263 14.04 3.78 19.79
CA GLN A 263 13.70 2.40 19.40
C GLN A 263 12.31 1.96 19.86
N ASP A 264 11.70 2.69 20.79
CA ASP A 264 10.46 2.32 21.45
C ASP A 264 9.29 3.20 20.99
N VAL A 265 8.25 2.55 20.46
CA VAL A 265 7.03 3.24 19.98
C VAL A 265 6.27 3.93 21.12
N TRP A 266 6.38 3.42 22.35
CA TRP A 266 5.63 3.96 23.50
C TRP A 266 6.19 5.30 23.94
N THR A 267 7.52 5.41 24.00
CA THR A 267 8.22 6.66 24.35
C THR A 267 8.37 7.59 23.15
N HIS A 268 8.30 7.09 21.91
CA HIS A 268 8.51 7.91 20.72
C HIS A 268 7.53 9.08 20.60
N THR A 269 8.08 10.28 20.42
CA THR A 269 7.29 11.48 20.12
C THR A 269 7.52 11.92 18.67
N PRO A 270 6.45 11.97 17.84
CA PRO A 270 6.62 12.38 16.46
C PRO A 270 7.07 13.84 16.40
N SER A 271 8.01 14.14 15.51
CA SER A 271 8.27 15.52 15.10
C SER A 271 6.96 16.20 14.65
N LYS A 272 6.86 17.53 14.87
CA LYS A 272 5.72 18.36 14.42
C LYS A 272 5.41 18.20 12.92
N ASP A 273 6.35 17.65 12.16
CA ASP A 273 6.22 17.36 10.73
C ASP A 273 5.56 16.02 10.37
N SER A 274 5.37 15.10 11.32
CA SER A 274 4.84 13.75 11.10
C SER A 274 3.33 13.67 11.33
N SER A 275 2.57 14.36 10.47
CA SER A 275 1.10 14.47 10.57
C SER A 275 0.38 13.11 10.56
N TRP A 276 0.93 12.10 9.87
CA TRP A 276 0.38 10.74 9.80
C TRP A 276 0.44 9.98 11.14
N TYR A 277 1.46 10.22 11.96
CA TYR A 277 1.65 9.54 13.25
C TYR A 277 0.79 10.14 14.36
N SER A 278 0.23 11.34 14.17
CA SER A 278 -0.55 12.04 15.21
C SER A 278 -1.74 11.22 15.72
N LYS A 279 -2.46 10.52 14.83
CA LYS A 279 -3.61 9.68 15.22
C LYS A 279 -3.15 8.39 15.92
N LEU A 280 -2.09 7.75 15.42
CA LEU A 280 -1.46 6.59 16.07
C LEU A 280 -0.99 6.97 17.49
N ASN A 281 -0.33 8.11 17.61
CA ASN A 281 0.15 8.67 18.88
C ASN A 281 -1.00 8.98 19.85
N SER A 282 -2.14 9.45 19.35
CA SER A 282 -3.30 9.75 20.22
C SER A 282 -3.90 8.51 20.88
N ILE A 283 -3.77 7.33 20.26
CA ILE A 283 -4.31 6.08 20.80
C ILE A 283 -3.23 5.19 21.43
N LYS A 284 -1.93 5.52 21.28
CA LYS A 284 -0.82 4.68 21.75
C LYS A 284 -0.92 4.42 23.25
N LEU A 285 -1.25 5.44 24.05
CA LEU A 285 -1.32 5.28 25.51
C LEU A 285 -2.49 4.38 25.92
N THR A 286 -3.64 4.52 25.26
CA THR A 286 -4.79 3.62 25.46
C THR A 286 -4.45 2.19 25.08
N MET A 287 -3.73 1.99 23.97
CA MET A 287 -3.30 0.68 23.50
C MET A 287 -2.21 0.06 24.38
N ARG A 288 -1.34 0.88 24.99
CA ARG A 288 -0.25 0.40 25.86
C ARG A 288 -0.80 -0.49 26.98
N MET A 289 -1.89 -0.07 27.62
CA MET A 289 -2.55 -0.85 28.68
C MET A 289 -3.03 -2.24 28.22
N TRP A 290 -3.30 -2.41 26.93
CA TRP A 290 -3.77 -3.67 26.35
C TRP A 290 -2.60 -4.60 26.03
N TYR A 291 -1.42 -4.04 25.75
CA TYR A 291 -0.22 -4.79 25.40
C TYR A 291 0.72 -5.06 26.59
N THR A 292 0.69 -4.22 27.65
CA THR A 292 1.59 -4.34 28.80
C THR A 292 1.02 -5.10 30.00
N LYS A 293 -0.23 -5.58 29.94
CA LYS A 293 -0.78 -6.44 31.00
C LYS A 293 -0.24 -7.87 30.86
N PRO A 294 0.50 -8.41 31.85
CA PRO A 294 0.89 -9.81 31.83
C PRO A 294 -0.30 -10.63 32.32
N THR A 295 -1.17 -11.11 31.43
CA THR A 295 -2.17 -12.11 31.81
C THR A 295 -2.69 -12.87 30.58
N VAL A 296 -2.10 -14.05 30.35
CA VAL A 296 -2.72 -15.34 29.96
C VAL A 296 -3.59 -15.42 28.68
N TYR A 297 -3.87 -14.35 27.94
CA TYR A 297 -4.61 -14.44 26.68
C TYR A 297 -4.05 -13.43 25.68
N ARG A 298 -3.39 -13.91 24.62
CA ARG A 298 -3.05 -13.10 23.43
C ARG A 298 -4.35 -12.92 22.63
N PRO A 299 -5.07 -11.78 22.72
CA PRO A 299 -6.44 -11.69 22.22
C PRO A 299 -6.52 -11.56 20.69
N MET A 300 -5.39 -11.37 20.01
CA MET A 300 -5.36 -11.07 18.57
C MET A 300 -5.17 -12.27 17.66
N GLU A 301 -4.91 -13.47 18.18
CA GLU A 301 -4.86 -14.69 17.35
C GLU A 301 -6.28 -15.19 16.98
N HIS A 302 -7.31 -14.83 17.75
CA HIS A 302 -8.69 -15.28 17.52
C HIS A 302 -9.62 -14.20 16.92
N ILE A 303 -9.07 -13.06 16.48
CA ILE A 303 -9.82 -11.97 15.84
C ILE A 303 -9.59 -11.93 14.32
N LEU A 304 -8.71 -12.77 13.77
CA LEU A 304 -8.61 -13.01 12.32
C LEU A 304 -9.44 -14.23 11.92
#